data_AF-A0A0J9W7M4-F1
#
_entry.id   AF-A0A0J9W7M4-F1
#
_cell.length_a   1.000
_cell.length_b   1.000
_cell.length_c   1.000
_cell.angle_alpha   90.00
_cell.angle_beta   90.00
_cell.angle_gamma   90.00
#
_symmetry.space_group_name_H-M   'P 1'
#
loop_
_entity.id
_entity.type
_entity.pdbx_description
1 polymer ?
#
loop_
_entity_poly.entity_id
_entity_poly.type
_entity_poly.pdbx_seq_one_letter_code
_entity_poly.pdbx_strand_id
1 'polypeptide(L)'
;MELADLSLLDYPSSEGPSPCGCLVTLLQDGKLNKTAKKEFMGALRHKDPLFCTQGALAQLFFWRWHVAGEPSPSFRRRQDWYRIKVLVGRDREQELSYPTQLQETWRIFGAAALWRQRRRTSRAGPALEPERALPGLSYASTAPVHAYCCRLLGVTRDYFLARAAHEPPYVLQKQLWPWIEEWEPRFEARARRQCWAEGGLDDDDLAADGFLKLMRRLRIVLLQDLAVLQPRYPSLPFFAYAPFNGPEWDEFAVAVRSDAVGATEPLSLLVQCALPELSGVLESTREAVLQNSQRLAIRLEAQLEGIQDGLDALLQGKVPVTFTGHFGAGPAVSLAPAPAPSTAPTLNFNTAPAPAPEPPVPGMPVVAALAKVFTVRDVWKEWEEGIAGQPAVRVLEETWGSRWRPGNGIRVQFCRRKVIWDELLARTASGKSEEEAVAELELLRAGQSLNRLIDELKQRRRRGQGQGRIRVQVGTPVPDDPGPGPRPTRGQGHRGRWARLGRRRTAPRRQ
;
A
#
# COMPACT_ATOMS: atom_id res chain seq x y z
N MET A 1 -19.42 0.73 2.50
CA MET A 1 -19.01 -0.65 2.83
C MET A 1 -20.24 -1.48 3.17
N GLU A 2 -20.88 -1.89 2.09
CA GLU A 2 -22.01 -2.79 2.02
C GLU A 2 -21.54 -4.21 1.68
N LEU A 3 -22.41 -5.21 1.78
CA LEU A 3 -22.07 -6.56 1.31
C LEU A 3 -21.76 -6.53 -0.21
N ALA A 4 -22.45 -5.69 -0.97
CA ALA A 4 -22.21 -5.48 -2.40
C ALA A 4 -20.90 -4.73 -2.73
N ASP A 5 -20.18 -4.18 -1.74
CA ASP A 5 -18.81 -3.69 -1.92
C ASP A 5 -17.76 -4.83 -1.88
N LEU A 6 -18.13 -6.05 -1.45
CA LEU A 6 -17.21 -7.16 -1.23
C LEU A 6 -17.27 -8.20 -2.35
N SER A 7 -16.11 -8.63 -2.84
CA SER A 7 -16.00 -9.72 -3.82
C SER A 7 -14.73 -10.54 -3.64
N LEU A 8 -14.67 -11.70 -4.31
CA LEU A 8 -13.47 -12.51 -4.42
C LEU A 8 -12.78 -12.26 -5.78
N LEU A 9 -11.46 -12.09 -5.74
CA LEU A 9 -10.58 -12.22 -6.90
C LEU A 9 -9.65 -13.41 -6.67
N ASP A 10 -9.95 -14.53 -7.31
CA ASP A 10 -9.07 -15.70 -7.32
C ASP A 10 -7.87 -15.46 -8.24
N TYR A 11 -6.68 -15.88 -7.79
CA TYR A 11 -5.46 -15.82 -8.55
C TYR A 11 -5.16 -17.16 -9.26
N PRO A 12 -4.46 -17.16 -10.40
CA PRO A 12 -4.02 -18.39 -11.05
C PRO A 12 -3.17 -19.28 -10.15
N SER A 13 -3.27 -20.60 -10.31
CA SER A 13 -2.47 -21.60 -9.59
C SER A 13 -0.94 -21.51 -9.83
N SER A 14 -0.49 -20.61 -10.69
CA SER A 14 0.92 -20.26 -10.90
C SER A 14 1.45 -19.17 -9.95
N GLU A 15 0.61 -18.57 -9.11
CA GLU A 15 1.01 -17.54 -8.13
C GLU A 15 1.40 -18.12 -6.73
N GLY A 16 1.33 -19.44 -6.54
CA GLY A 16 1.83 -20.12 -5.34
C GLY A 16 1.32 -21.56 -5.18
N PRO A 17 1.94 -22.38 -4.31
CA PRO A 17 1.54 -23.78 -4.07
C PRO A 17 0.21 -23.94 -3.32
N SER A 18 -0.35 -22.88 -2.73
CA SER A 18 -1.68 -22.90 -2.10
C SER A 18 -2.66 -22.01 -2.87
N PRO A 19 -3.92 -22.43 -3.11
CA PRO A 19 -4.91 -21.61 -3.82
C PRO A 19 -5.07 -20.21 -3.21
N CYS A 20 -4.62 -19.19 -3.94
CA CYS A 20 -4.63 -17.80 -3.49
C CYS A 20 -5.89 -17.08 -3.98
N GLY A 21 -6.58 -16.39 -3.06
CA GLY A 21 -7.80 -15.64 -3.36
C GLY A 21 -7.87 -14.38 -2.52
N CYS A 22 -8.02 -13.24 -3.18
CA CYS A 22 -8.06 -11.92 -2.58
C CYS A 22 -9.50 -11.55 -2.23
N LEU A 23 -9.74 -11.20 -0.96
CA LEU A 23 -10.91 -10.41 -0.60
C LEU A 23 -10.70 -9.01 -1.19
N VAL A 24 -11.49 -8.65 -2.19
CA VAL A 24 -11.52 -7.31 -2.77
C VAL A 24 -12.66 -6.51 -2.13
N THR A 25 -12.41 -5.24 -1.88
CA THR A 25 -13.39 -4.30 -1.33
C THR A 25 -13.39 -3.02 -2.14
N LEU A 26 -14.55 -2.67 -2.69
CA LEU A 26 -14.82 -1.37 -3.31
C LEU A 26 -14.88 -0.28 -2.24
N LEU A 27 -14.19 0.83 -2.49
CA LEU A 27 -14.21 2.02 -1.67
C LEU A 27 -14.85 3.16 -2.47
N GLN A 28 -16.15 3.38 -2.24
CA GLN A 28 -16.92 4.42 -2.91
C GLN A 28 -16.56 5.83 -2.35
N ASP A 29 -16.62 5.99 -1.02
CA ASP A 29 -16.42 7.29 -0.34
C ASP A 29 -15.06 7.42 0.35
N GLY A 30 -14.13 8.12 -0.30
CA GLY A 30 -12.83 8.49 0.27
C GLY A 30 -12.75 9.98 0.62
N LYS A 31 -12.27 10.34 1.83
CA LYS A 31 -12.04 11.75 2.24
C LYS A 31 -11.05 12.53 1.35
N LEU A 32 -10.32 11.84 0.47
CA LEU A 32 -9.42 12.41 -0.54
C LEU A 32 -9.96 12.26 -1.96
N ASN A 33 -10.96 11.40 -2.18
CA ASN A 33 -11.56 11.05 -3.46
C ASN A 33 -12.54 12.13 -3.95
N LYS A 34 -12.01 13.32 -4.24
CA LYS A 34 -12.79 14.49 -4.71
C LYS A 34 -13.31 14.36 -6.15
N THR A 35 -13.17 13.18 -6.73
CA THR A 35 -13.42 12.85 -8.15
C THR A 35 -14.34 11.63 -8.31
N ALA A 36 -14.89 11.08 -7.22
CA ALA A 36 -15.78 9.91 -7.23
C ALA A 36 -15.23 8.70 -8.01
N LYS A 37 -13.91 8.48 -7.93
CA LYS A 37 -13.23 7.34 -8.56
C LYS A 37 -13.52 6.06 -7.79
N LYS A 38 -13.52 4.91 -8.48
CA LYS A 38 -13.58 3.61 -7.81
C LYS A 38 -12.20 3.25 -7.25
N GLU A 39 -12.00 3.53 -5.96
CA GLU A 39 -10.86 3.04 -5.20
C GLU A 39 -11.10 1.57 -4.80
N PHE A 40 -10.06 0.75 -4.76
CA PHE A 40 -10.15 -0.66 -4.33
C PHE A 40 -9.08 -0.99 -3.29
N MET A 41 -9.44 -1.89 -2.37
CA MET A 41 -8.53 -2.48 -1.38
C MET A 41 -8.60 -4.01 -1.45
N GLY A 42 -7.45 -4.67 -1.30
CA GLY A 42 -7.32 -6.13 -1.32
C GLY A 42 -6.78 -6.67 0.00
N ALA A 43 -7.19 -7.89 0.37
CA ALA A 43 -6.67 -8.61 1.53
C ALA A 43 -6.57 -10.13 1.28
N LEU A 44 -5.37 -10.69 1.44
CA LEU A 44 -5.13 -12.13 1.43
C LEU A 44 -5.38 -12.74 2.82
N ARG A 45 -5.44 -14.08 2.92
CA ARG A 45 -5.38 -14.76 4.23
C ARG A 45 -3.98 -14.63 4.81
N HIS A 46 -3.90 -14.52 6.13
CA HIS A 46 -2.63 -14.48 6.86
C HIS A 46 -2.17 -15.89 7.29
N LYS A 47 -0.86 -16.11 7.46
CA LYS A 47 -0.28 -17.42 7.89
C LYS A 47 -0.79 -17.86 9.27
N ASP A 48 -0.87 -16.93 10.22
CA ASP A 48 -1.59 -17.11 11.50
C ASP A 48 -3.08 -16.72 11.34
N PRO A 49 -4.05 -17.62 11.70
CA PRO A 49 -5.48 -17.32 11.73
C PRO A 49 -5.88 -16.06 12.53
N LEU A 50 -5.20 -15.72 13.62
CA LEU A 50 -5.58 -14.60 14.50
C LEU A 50 -5.48 -13.23 13.83
N PHE A 51 -4.64 -13.11 12.80
CA PHE A 51 -4.51 -11.90 11.98
C PHE A 51 -5.15 -12.05 10.59
N CYS A 52 -5.89 -13.14 10.35
CA CYS A 52 -6.53 -13.41 9.07
C CYS A 52 -7.82 -12.59 8.92
N THR A 53 -7.77 -11.52 8.13
CA THR A 53 -8.94 -10.65 7.88
C THR A 53 -10.12 -11.39 7.25
N GLN A 54 -9.86 -12.33 6.34
CA GLN A 54 -10.89 -13.21 5.77
C GLN A 54 -11.50 -14.13 6.84
N GLY A 55 -10.68 -14.69 7.75
CA GLY A 55 -11.16 -15.51 8.86
C GLY A 55 -12.01 -14.73 9.87
N ALA A 56 -11.62 -13.49 10.19
CA ALA A 56 -12.40 -12.60 11.03
C ALA A 56 -13.73 -12.17 10.37
N LEU A 57 -13.74 -11.92 9.05
CA LEU A 57 -14.96 -11.64 8.30
C LEU A 57 -15.90 -12.85 8.28
N ALA A 58 -15.36 -14.06 8.08
CA ALA A 58 -16.15 -15.28 8.11
C ALA A 58 -16.76 -15.55 9.51
N GLN A 59 -16.01 -15.32 10.58
CA GLN A 59 -16.51 -15.41 11.96
C GLN A 59 -17.64 -14.40 12.23
N LEU A 60 -17.52 -13.15 11.73
CA LEU A 60 -18.57 -12.14 11.81
C LEU A 60 -19.85 -12.57 11.07
N PHE A 61 -19.71 -13.09 9.84
CA PHE A 61 -20.84 -13.57 9.03
C PHE A 61 -21.47 -14.84 9.59
N PHE A 62 -20.70 -15.70 10.25
CA PHE A 62 -21.24 -16.83 11.00
C PHE A 62 -22.06 -16.33 12.21
N TRP A 63 -21.48 -15.44 13.00
CA TRP A 63 -22.17 -14.87 14.17
C TRP A 63 -23.49 -14.20 13.79
N ARG A 64 -23.51 -13.39 12.72
CA ARG A 64 -24.73 -12.70 12.24
C ARG A 64 -25.84 -13.68 11.85
N TRP A 65 -25.55 -14.61 10.94
CA TRP A 65 -26.58 -15.42 10.28
C TRP A 65 -26.87 -16.79 10.95
N HIS A 66 -25.99 -17.29 11.83
CA HIS A 66 -26.23 -18.53 12.60
C HIS A 66 -26.53 -18.26 14.09
N VAL A 67 -25.81 -17.34 14.73
CA VAL A 67 -25.87 -17.17 16.20
C VAL A 67 -26.86 -16.07 16.62
N ALA A 68 -26.83 -14.92 15.94
CA ALA A 68 -27.69 -13.77 16.22
C ALA A 68 -29.05 -13.81 15.52
N GLY A 69 -29.27 -14.77 14.62
CA GLY A 69 -30.55 -14.94 13.90
C GLY A 69 -30.88 -13.83 12.91
N GLU A 70 -29.88 -13.10 12.39
CA GLU A 70 -30.11 -12.11 11.33
C GLU A 70 -30.60 -12.83 10.06
N PRO A 71 -31.65 -12.34 9.36
CA PRO A 71 -32.09 -12.93 8.10
C PRO A 71 -31.02 -12.79 7.02
N SER A 72 -30.79 -13.87 6.27
CA SER A 72 -29.83 -13.92 5.17
C SER A 72 -30.13 -12.91 4.05
N PRO A 73 -29.13 -12.55 3.23
CA PRO A 73 -29.35 -11.74 2.03
C PRO A 73 -30.35 -12.40 1.06
N SER A 74 -31.20 -11.59 0.41
CA SER A 74 -32.01 -11.99 -0.74
C SER A 74 -31.39 -11.46 -2.01
N PHE A 75 -31.12 -12.33 -2.98
CA PHE A 75 -30.59 -11.93 -4.29
C PHE A 75 -31.69 -11.82 -5.36
N ARG A 76 -32.98 -11.81 -4.97
CA ARG A 76 -34.13 -11.61 -5.90
C ARG A 76 -34.14 -10.21 -6.52
N ARG A 77 -33.68 -9.19 -5.78
CA ARG A 77 -33.50 -7.82 -6.27
C ARG A 77 -32.30 -7.18 -5.59
N ARG A 78 -31.55 -6.36 -6.32
CA ARG A 78 -30.44 -5.54 -5.78
C ARG A 78 -30.84 -4.76 -4.52
N GLN A 79 -32.07 -4.23 -4.50
CA GLN A 79 -32.59 -3.44 -3.38
C GLN A 79 -32.69 -4.22 -2.06
N ASP A 80 -32.87 -5.54 -2.11
CA ASP A 80 -33.06 -6.41 -0.93
C ASP A 80 -31.76 -6.64 -0.14
N TRP A 81 -30.59 -6.44 -0.79
CA TRP A 81 -29.29 -6.80 -0.22
C TRP A 81 -28.18 -5.75 -0.34
N TYR A 82 -28.20 -4.87 -1.37
CA TYR A 82 -27.14 -3.87 -1.56
C TYR A 82 -26.96 -2.94 -0.36
N ARG A 83 -28.02 -2.64 0.39
CA ARG A 83 -27.94 -1.73 1.56
C ARG A 83 -27.39 -2.38 2.82
N ILE A 84 -27.31 -3.71 2.87
CA ILE A 84 -26.86 -4.44 4.06
C ILE A 84 -25.38 -4.10 4.30
N LYS A 85 -25.06 -3.59 5.48
CA LYS A 85 -23.70 -3.16 5.85
C LYS A 85 -22.85 -4.34 6.29
N VAL A 86 -21.53 -4.23 6.11
CA VAL A 86 -20.58 -5.24 6.63
C VAL A 86 -20.50 -5.15 8.16
N LEU A 87 -20.35 -3.93 8.69
CA LEU A 87 -20.41 -3.61 10.11
C LEU A 87 -21.71 -2.86 10.43
N VAL A 88 -22.64 -3.57 11.06
CA VAL A 88 -24.02 -3.12 11.29
C VAL A 88 -24.16 -2.25 12.55
N GLY A 89 -25.14 -1.34 12.52
CA GLY A 89 -25.53 -0.50 13.64
C GLY A 89 -26.59 -1.17 14.51
N ARG A 90 -27.75 -0.53 14.70
CA ARG A 90 -28.93 -1.14 15.34
C ARG A 90 -29.80 -1.96 14.37
N ASP A 91 -29.55 -1.78 13.07
CA ASP A 91 -30.25 -2.37 11.94
C ASP A 91 -29.19 -2.78 10.92
N ARG A 92 -29.46 -3.81 10.12
CA ARG A 92 -28.53 -4.37 9.13
C ARG A 92 -28.22 -3.40 7.99
N GLU A 93 -29.11 -2.46 7.70
CA GLU A 93 -28.89 -1.37 6.73
C GLU A 93 -28.27 -0.11 7.35
N GLN A 94 -28.19 -0.02 8.69
CA GLN A 94 -27.52 1.08 9.37
C GLN A 94 -26.03 0.78 9.55
N GLU A 95 -25.16 1.76 9.28
CA GLU A 95 -23.73 1.64 9.55
C GLU A 95 -23.40 1.77 11.06
N LEU A 96 -22.41 1.01 11.53
CA LEU A 96 -21.88 1.14 12.88
C LEU A 96 -21.28 2.53 13.10
N SER A 97 -21.85 3.33 14.01
CA SER A 97 -21.47 4.75 14.16
C SER A 97 -20.01 4.96 14.58
N TYR A 98 -19.34 5.99 14.02
CA TYR A 98 -17.95 6.29 14.35
C TYR A 98 -17.67 6.50 15.86
N PRO A 99 -18.52 7.19 16.65
CA PRO A 99 -18.36 7.25 18.11
C PRO A 99 -18.34 5.87 18.77
N THR A 100 -19.17 4.93 18.31
CA THR A 100 -19.18 3.53 18.79
C THR A 100 -17.89 2.81 18.40
N GLN A 101 -17.49 2.87 17.12
CA GLN A 101 -16.23 2.27 16.64
C GLN A 101 -15.02 2.77 17.47
N LEU A 102 -14.98 4.07 17.73
CA LEU A 102 -13.91 4.70 18.51
C LEU A 102 -13.94 4.25 19.97
N GLN A 103 -15.12 4.15 20.59
CA GLN A 103 -15.29 3.68 21.97
C GLN A 103 -14.82 2.23 22.14
N GLU A 104 -15.22 1.32 21.24
CA GLU A 104 -14.77 -0.08 21.30
C GLU A 104 -13.26 -0.20 21.01
N THR A 105 -12.73 0.60 20.07
CA THR A 105 -11.27 0.67 19.82
C THR A 105 -10.49 1.06 21.07
N TRP A 106 -10.96 2.06 21.84
CA TRP A 106 -10.32 2.44 23.11
C TRP A 106 -10.45 1.38 24.20
N ARG A 107 -11.55 0.62 24.26
CA ARG A 107 -11.67 -0.53 25.16
C ARG A 107 -10.67 -1.64 24.81
N ILE A 108 -10.54 -1.99 23.52
CA ILE A 108 -9.60 -3.01 23.04
C ILE A 108 -8.15 -2.58 23.32
N PHE A 109 -7.77 -1.35 22.98
CA PHE A 109 -6.45 -0.81 23.30
C PHE A 109 -6.20 -0.73 24.80
N GLY A 110 -7.24 -0.48 25.60
CA GLY A 110 -7.16 -0.43 27.05
C GLY A 110 -6.91 -1.79 27.69
N ALA A 111 -7.64 -2.82 27.24
CA ALA A 111 -7.42 -4.20 27.65
C ALA A 111 -6.04 -4.74 27.22
N ALA A 112 -5.56 -4.34 26.04
CA ALA A 112 -4.21 -4.63 25.55
C ALA A 112 -3.11 -3.74 26.16
N ALA A 113 -3.43 -2.87 27.13
CA ALA A 113 -2.53 -1.92 27.79
C ALA A 113 -1.79 -0.92 26.86
N LEU A 114 -2.24 -0.73 25.61
CA LEU A 114 -1.57 0.06 24.57
C LEU A 114 -1.70 1.60 24.73
N TRP A 115 -2.24 2.07 25.87
CA TRP A 115 -2.61 3.45 26.19
C TRP A 115 -1.62 4.55 25.79
N ARG A 116 -0.30 4.28 25.83
CA ARG A 116 0.75 5.29 25.65
C ARG A 116 1.27 5.43 24.21
N GLN A 117 0.98 4.48 23.30
CA GLN A 117 1.40 4.64 21.91
C GLN A 117 0.45 5.56 21.16
N ARG A 118 0.76 6.86 21.18
CA ARG A 118 0.15 7.90 20.33
C ARG A 118 0.55 7.75 18.85
N ARG A 119 0.50 6.52 18.32
CA ARG A 119 0.54 6.26 16.88
C ARG A 119 -0.60 7.08 16.29
N ARG A 120 -0.25 7.99 15.39
CA ARG A 120 -1.19 8.41 14.35
C ARG A 120 -1.67 7.10 13.70
N THR A 121 -2.96 6.99 13.39
CA THR A 121 -3.40 6.09 12.32
C THR A 121 -2.81 6.62 11.02
N SER A 122 -1.53 6.30 10.82
CA SER A 122 -0.79 6.59 9.59
C SER A 122 -1.65 6.11 8.44
N ARG A 123 -1.83 6.97 7.43
CA ARG A 123 -2.58 6.60 6.23
C ARG A 123 -2.09 5.24 5.74
N ALA A 124 -3.03 4.36 5.38
CA ALA A 124 -2.72 3.25 4.51
C ALA A 124 -2.04 3.78 3.22
N GLY A 125 -1.43 2.87 2.46
CA GLY A 125 -0.87 3.23 1.15
C GLY A 125 -1.90 3.92 0.24
N PRO A 126 -1.46 4.61 -0.82
CA PRO A 126 -2.39 5.13 -1.82
C PRO A 126 -3.27 4.00 -2.35
N ALA A 127 -4.59 4.19 -2.32
CA ALA A 127 -5.53 3.26 -2.92
C ALA A 127 -5.32 3.18 -4.43
N LEU A 128 -5.75 2.08 -5.05
CA LEU A 128 -5.49 1.82 -6.46
C LEU A 128 -6.27 2.80 -7.36
N GLU A 129 -5.57 3.49 -8.26
CA GLU A 129 -6.12 4.42 -9.25
C GLU A 129 -6.39 3.69 -10.58
N PRO A 130 -7.65 3.49 -11.01
CA PRO A 130 -7.98 2.67 -12.20
C PRO A 130 -7.73 3.38 -13.54
N GLU A 131 -7.57 4.70 -13.54
CA GLU A 131 -7.82 5.59 -14.68
C GLU A 131 -6.78 5.55 -15.82
N ARG A 132 -5.79 4.64 -15.75
CA ARG A 132 -4.81 4.37 -16.82
C ARG A 132 -4.78 2.92 -17.30
N ALA A 133 -5.69 2.06 -16.82
CA ALA A 133 -5.70 0.62 -17.13
C ALA A 133 -7.04 0.06 -17.60
N LEU A 134 -8.12 0.86 -17.61
CA LEU A 134 -9.49 0.36 -17.84
C LEU A 134 -10.29 1.11 -18.91
N PRO A 135 -9.97 0.87 -20.19
CA PRO A 135 -10.97 0.72 -21.23
C PRO A 135 -10.95 -0.72 -21.79
N GLY A 136 -12.01 -1.50 -21.56
CA GLY A 136 -12.28 -2.73 -22.32
C GLY A 136 -11.43 -3.98 -22.03
N LEU A 137 -10.82 -4.11 -20.84
CA LEU A 137 -10.06 -5.31 -20.47
C LEU A 137 -10.89 -6.30 -19.63
N SER A 138 -10.76 -7.58 -19.99
CA SER A 138 -11.32 -8.72 -19.27
C SER A 138 -10.66 -8.91 -17.88
N TYR A 139 -11.22 -9.84 -17.08
CA TYR A 139 -10.86 -10.22 -15.70
C TYR A 139 -9.41 -10.71 -15.48
N ALA A 140 -8.52 -10.55 -16.46
CA ALA A 140 -7.22 -11.22 -16.56
C ALA A 140 -6.00 -10.42 -16.05
N SER A 141 -6.17 -9.16 -15.63
CA SER A 141 -5.06 -8.29 -15.19
C SER A 141 -4.88 -8.27 -13.67
N THR A 142 -4.58 -9.43 -13.05
CA THR A 142 -4.34 -9.58 -11.60
C THR A 142 -3.17 -8.73 -11.06
N ALA A 143 -2.23 -8.39 -11.95
CA ALA A 143 -0.92 -7.80 -11.63
C ALA A 143 -0.92 -6.57 -10.69
N PRO A 144 -1.83 -5.57 -10.78
CA PRO A 144 -1.77 -4.40 -9.90
C PRO A 144 -2.16 -4.72 -8.44
N VAL A 145 -3.18 -5.57 -8.26
CA VAL A 145 -3.63 -6.00 -6.92
C VAL A 145 -2.63 -6.98 -6.32
N HIS A 146 -2.11 -7.91 -7.13
CA HIS A 146 -0.99 -8.79 -6.76
C HIS A 146 0.23 -7.96 -6.29
N ALA A 147 0.76 -7.06 -7.13
CA ALA A 147 1.97 -6.28 -6.82
C ALA A 147 1.81 -5.28 -5.66
N TYR A 148 0.58 -4.97 -5.24
CA TYR A 148 0.29 -4.22 -4.01
C TYR A 148 0.21 -5.16 -2.80
N CYS A 149 -0.57 -6.25 -2.87
CA CYS A 149 -0.72 -7.22 -1.78
C CYS A 149 0.63 -7.86 -1.42
N CYS A 150 1.38 -8.33 -2.42
CA CYS A 150 2.73 -8.86 -2.27
C CYS A 150 3.66 -7.87 -1.53
N ARG A 151 3.68 -6.61 -1.96
CA ARG A 151 4.55 -5.55 -1.43
C ARG A 151 4.14 -5.05 -0.03
N LEU A 152 2.89 -5.21 0.37
CA LEU A 152 2.36 -4.72 1.66
C LEU A 152 2.29 -5.84 2.71
N LEU A 153 2.13 -7.10 2.29
CA LEU A 153 2.13 -8.28 3.14
C LEU A 153 3.50 -8.98 3.21
N GLY A 154 4.50 -8.52 2.45
CA GLY A 154 5.84 -9.12 2.38
C GLY A 154 5.88 -10.46 1.63
N VAL A 155 4.82 -10.80 0.90
CA VAL A 155 4.69 -12.06 0.15
C VAL A 155 5.33 -11.85 -1.22
N THR A 156 6.36 -12.63 -1.57
CA THR A 156 6.91 -12.71 -2.93
C THR A 156 6.01 -13.61 -3.80
N ARG A 157 6.50 -14.39 -4.77
CA ARG A 157 5.66 -15.27 -5.62
C ARG A 157 5.30 -16.60 -4.93
N ASP A 158 5.17 -16.53 -3.62
CA ASP A 158 5.52 -17.62 -2.69
C ASP A 158 4.42 -17.82 -1.64
N TYR A 159 3.16 -17.69 -2.06
CA TYR A 159 2.00 -17.79 -1.16
C TYR A 159 1.72 -19.25 -0.79
N PHE A 160 2.04 -19.59 0.46
CA PHE A 160 1.78 -20.91 1.05
C PHE A 160 1.03 -20.79 2.39
N LEU A 161 0.06 -21.68 2.60
CA LEU A 161 -0.70 -21.84 3.84
C LEU A 161 -0.87 -23.31 4.18
N ALA A 162 -0.10 -23.80 5.17
CA ALA A 162 -0.19 -25.17 5.67
C ALA A 162 -1.63 -25.63 5.96
N ARG A 163 -2.38 -24.86 6.76
CA ARG A 163 -3.78 -25.15 7.11
C ARG A 163 -4.77 -25.11 5.93
N ALA A 164 -4.33 -24.76 4.73
CA ALA A 164 -5.12 -24.78 3.51
C ALA A 164 -4.88 -26.04 2.65
N ALA A 165 -4.03 -26.98 3.08
CA ALA A 165 -3.74 -28.22 2.36
C ALA A 165 -4.96 -29.15 2.23
N HIS A 166 -5.78 -29.26 3.29
CA HIS A 166 -7.02 -30.03 3.26
C HIS A 166 -8.22 -29.18 2.84
N GLU A 167 -8.92 -29.58 1.79
CA GLU A 167 -10.25 -29.06 1.49
C GLU A 167 -11.28 -29.64 2.49
N PRO A 168 -12.16 -28.83 3.10
CA PRO A 168 -13.13 -29.34 4.06
C PRO A 168 -14.21 -30.21 3.40
N PRO A 169 -14.61 -31.34 4.00
CA PRO A 169 -15.73 -32.15 3.51
C PRO A 169 -16.98 -31.32 3.19
N TYR A 170 -17.57 -31.49 2.01
CA TYR A 170 -18.77 -30.75 1.58
C TYR A 170 -19.96 -30.91 2.55
N VAL A 171 -20.00 -32.01 3.32
CA VAL A 171 -20.97 -32.22 4.41
C VAL A 171 -20.87 -31.13 5.49
N LEU A 172 -19.66 -30.64 5.82
CA LEU A 172 -19.46 -29.50 6.73
C LEU A 172 -19.73 -28.18 6.00
N GLN A 173 -19.28 -28.05 4.75
CA GLN A 173 -19.43 -26.80 3.98
C GLN A 173 -20.90 -26.39 3.81
N LYS A 174 -21.78 -27.32 3.43
CA LYS A 174 -23.21 -27.04 3.18
C LYS A 174 -24.00 -26.63 4.44
N GLN A 175 -23.50 -26.94 5.63
CA GLN A 175 -24.09 -26.52 6.90
C GLN A 175 -23.83 -25.04 7.19
N LEU A 176 -22.73 -24.48 6.68
CA LEU A 176 -22.44 -23.04 6.75
C LEU A 176 -23.23 -22.29 5.67
N TRP A 177 -24.10 -21.38 6.09
CA TRP A 177 -24.91 -20.53 5.22
C TRP A 177 -25.63 -21.32 4.08
N PRO A 178 -26.60 -22.20 4.39
CA PRO A 178 -27.19 -23.12 3.40
C PRO A 178 -27.88 -22.43 2.21
N TRP A 179 -28.23 -21.16 2.34
CA TRP A 179 -28.80 -20.34 1.25
C TRP A 179 -27.87 -20.20 0.04
N ILE A 180 -26.55 -20.43 0.17
CA ILE A 180 -25.63 -20.45 -0.97
C ILE A 180 -26.02 -21.56 -1.97
N GLU A 181 -26.49 -22.72 -1.49
CA GLU A 181 -26.97 -23.80 -2.37
C GLU A 181 -28.24 -23.44 -3.17
N GLU A 182 -29.02 -22.46 -2.72
CA GLU A 182 -30.20 -21.93 -3.44
C GLU A 182 -29.79 -20.94 -4.54
N TRP A 183 -28.85 -20.04 -4.22
CA TRP A 183 -28.51 -18.91 -5.09
C TRP A 183 -27.44 -19.25 -6.12
N GLU A 184 -26.42 -19.99 -5.75
CA GLU A 184 -25.26 -20.24 -6.59
C GLU A 184 -25.60 -21.01 -7.89
N PRO A 185 -26.42 -22.09 -7.87
CA PRO A 185 -26.85 -22.75 -9.10
C PRO A 185 -27.70 -21.86 -10.01
N ARG A 186 -28.49 -20.93 -9.44
CA ARG A 186 -29.31 -19.99 -10.22
C ARG A 186 -28.45 -19.00 -11.00
N PHE A 187 -27.40 -18.48 -10.39
CA PHE A 187 -26.42 -17.61 -11.06
C PHE A 187 -25.60 -18.40 -12.10
N GLU A 188 -25.16 -19.62 -11.81
CA GLU A 188 -24.43 -20.46 -12.77
C GLU A 188 -25.28 -20.83 -14.01
N ALA A 189 -26.56 -21.16 -13.84
CA ALA A 189 -27.45 -21.46 -14.96
C ALA A 189 -27.91 -20.20 -15.71
N ARG A 190 -28.05 -19.04 -15.05
CA ARG A 190 -28.20 -17.74 -15.72
C ARG A 190 -27.01 -17.47 -16.67
N ALA A 191 -25.78 -17.76 -16.25
CA ALA A 191 -24.60 -17.62 -17.13
C ALA A 191 -24.66 -18.52 -18.39
N ARG A 192 -25.46 -19.59 -18.35
CA ARG A 192 -25.79 -20.47 -19.49
C ARG A 192 -27.01 -19.95 -20.31
N ARG A 193 -27.39 -18.67 -20.11
CA ARG A 193 -28.52 -17.95 -20.74
C ARG A 193 -29.91 -18.52 -20.44
N GLN A 194 -30.12 -19.07 -19.24
CA GLN A 194 -31.41 -19.59 -18.78
C GLN A 194 -32.17 -18.55 -17.97
N CYS A 195 -33.43 -18.29 -18.34
CA CYS A 195 -34.34 -17.36 -17.64
C CYS A 195 -35.23 -18.12 -16.64
N TRP A 196 -35.66 -17.46 -15.57
CA TRP A 196 -36.34 -18.08 -14.42
C TRP A 196 -37.77 -17.54 -14.21
N ALA A 197 -38.74 -18.44 -14.04
CA ALA A 197 -40.17 -18.10 -13.99
C ALA A 197 -40.60 -17.28 -12.75
N GLU A 198 -39.85 -17.31 -11.64
CA GLU A 198 -40.15 -16.49 -10.45
C GLU A 198 -39.67 -15.03 -10.56
N GLY A 199 -38.89 -14.69 -11.61
CA GLY A 199 -38.28 -13.38 -11.82
C GLY A 199 -37.12 -13.05 -10.86
N GLY A 200 -36.36 -12.00 -11.20
CA GLY A 200 -35.28 -11.49 -10.35
C GLY A 200 -33.86 -11.86 -10.77
N LEU A 201 -33.67 -12.36 -12.00
CA LEU A 201 -32.36 -12.72 -12.56
C LEU A 201 -32.15 -12.10 -13.96
N ASP A 202 -32.78 -10.96 -14.19
CA ASP A 202 -32.81 -10.27 -15.49
C ASP A 202 -31.67 -9.22 -15.60
N ASP A 203 -31.44 -8.43 -14.55
CA ASP A 203 -30.34 -7.45 -14.46
C ASP A 203 -28.99 -8.10 -14.12
N ASP A 204 -27.91 -7.84 -14.87
CA ASP A 204 -26.57 -8.44 -14.64
C ASP A 204 -25.95 -7.98 -13.29
N ASP A 205 -26.21 -8.72 -12.21
CA ASP A 205 -25.69 -8.45 -10.87
C ASP A 205 -24.32 -9.13 -10.65
N LEU A 206 -23.26 -8.49 -11.16
CA LEU A 206 -21.87 -8.92 -10.93
C LEU A 206 -21.45 -8.79 -9.45
N ALA A 207 -22.14 -7.98 -8.64
CA ALA A 207 -21.85 -7.88 -7.22
C ALA A 207 -22.33 -9.14 -6.48
N ALA A 208 -23.52 -9.66 -6.82
CA ALA A 208 -24.05 -10.90 -6.25
C ALA A 208 -23.19 -12.11 -6.62
N ASP A 209 -22.78 -12.24 -7.89
CA ASP A 209 -21.84 -13.28 -8.34
C ASP A 209 -20.48 -13.21 -7.59
N GLY A 210 -19.88 -12.02 -7.53
CA GLY A 210 -18.61 -11.81 -6.81
C GLY A 210 -18.71 -12.04 -5.30
N PHE A 211 -19.86 -11.73 -4.70
CA PHE A 211 -20.15 -11.95 -3.28
C PHE A 211 -20.44 -13.43 -2.97
N LEU A 212 -21.19 -14.15 -3.81
CA LEU A 212 -21.44 -15.58 -3.64
C LEU A 212 -20.13 -16.39 -3.73
N LYS A 213 -19.25 -16.07 -4.69
CA LYS A 213 -17.90 -16.64 -4.77
C LYS A 213 -17.07 -16.38 -3.50
N LEU A 214 -17.12 -15.15 -2.97
CA LEU A 214 -16.51 -14.83 -1.68
C LEU A 214 -17.11 -15.68 -0.55
N MET A 215 -18.43 -15.83 -0.49
CA MET A 215 -19.10 -16.63 0.55
C MET A 215 -18.75 -18.12 0.47
N ARG A 216 -18.72 -18.72 -0.73
CA ARG A 216 -18.20 -20.08 -0.99
C ARG A 216 -16.78 -20.23 -0.43
N ARG A 217 -15.89 -19.26 -0.71
CA ARG A 217 -14.52 -19.23 -0.18
C ARG A 217 -14.46 -19.04 1.35
N LEU A 218 -15.28 -18.17 1.94
CA LEU A 218 -15.30 -17.90 3.37
C LEU A 218 -15.71 -19.13 4.21
N ARG A 219 -16.50 -20.07 3.66
CA ARG A 219 -16.80 -21.36 4.32
C ARG A 219 -15.51 -22.13 4.59
N ILE A 220 -14.69 -22.28 3.56
CA ILE A 220 -13.42 -23.00 3.59
C ILE A 220 -12.44 -22.31 4.55
N VAL A 221 -12.37 -20.97 4.48
CA VAL A 221 -11.55 -20.19 5.42
C VAL A 221 -12.01 -20.38 6.87
N LEU A 222 -13.30 -20.36 7.16
CA LEU A 222 -13.83 -20.50 8.52
C LEU A 222 -13.52 -21.87 9.12
N LEU A 223 -13.77 -22.94 8.37
CA LEU A 223 -13.49 -24.32 8.79
C LEU A 223 -11.99 -24.52 9.07
N GLN A 224 -11.12 -24.12 8.15
CA GLN A 224 -9.67 -24.26 8.30
C GLN A 224 -9.08 -23.36 9.41
N ASP A 225 -9.54 -22.12 9.54
CA ASP A 225 -9.04 -21.19 10.55
C ASP A 225 -9.51 -21.58 11.97
N LEU A 226 -10.76 -22.05 12.14
CA LEU A 226 -11.24 -22.55 13.44
C LEU A 226 -10.65 -23.90 13.85
N ALA A 227 -10.35 -24.80 12.91
CA ALA A 227 -9.71 -26.09 13.21
C ALA A 227 -8.34 -25.92 13.91
N VAL A 228 -7.57 -24.90 13.47
CA VAL A 228 -6.29 -24.53 14.10
C VAL A 228 -6.49 -23.79 15.44
N LEU A 229 -7.55 -22.99 15.57
CA LEU A 229 -7.82 -22.22 16.80
C LEU A 229 -8.45 -23.05 17.93
N GLN A 230 -9.19 -24.12 17.62
CA GLN A 230 -9.95 -24.95 18.57
C GLN A 230 -9.15 -25.39 19.81
N PRO A 231 -7.90 -25.90 19.73
CA PRO A 231 -7.17 -26.36 20.93
C PRO A 231 -6.71 -25.22 21.84
N ARG A 232 -6.51 -24.02 21.28
CA ARG A 232 -6.03 -22.85 22.02
C ARG A 232 -7.17 -22.03 22.61
N TYR A 233 -8.35 -22.09 22.00
CA TYR A 233 -9.54 -21.35 22.42
C TYR A 233 -10.81 -22.23 22.40
N PRO A 234 -10.84 -23.39 23.10
CA PRO A 234 -11.94 -24.35 23.02
C PRO A 234 -13.28 -23.80 23.56
N SER A 235 -13.23 -22.75 24.38
CA SER A 235 -14.41 -22.06 24.92
C SER A 235 -14.98 -20.97 23.99
N LEU A 236 -14.56 -20.89 22.72
CA LEU A 236 -15.20 -19.99 21.76
C LEU A 236 -16.63 -20.46 21.46
N PRO A 237 -17.64 -19.57 21.42
CA PRO A 237 -19.03 -19.97 21.19
C PRO A 237 -19.28 -20.72 19.89
N PHE A 238 -18.41 -20.57 18.88
CA PHE A 238 -18.53 -21.27 17.58
C PHE A 238 -18.68 -22.79 17.74
N PHE A 239 -17.94 -23.41 18.68
CA PHE A 239 -17.95 -24.86 18.91
C PHE A 239 -19.25 -25.40 19.53
N ALA A 240 -20.16 -24.52 19.98
CA ALA A 240 -21.50 -24.90 20.40
C ALA A 240 -22.47 -25.11 19.22
N TYR A 241 -22.09 -24.73 17.99
CA TYR A 241 -22.95 -24.75 16.80
C TYR A 241 -22.38 -25.65 15.70
N ALA A 242 -23.28 -26.30 14.96
CA ALA A 242 -22.93 -27.00 13.73
C ALA A 242 -22.35 -26.00 12.69
N PRO A 243 -21.35 -26.40 11.88
CA PRO A 243 -20.76 -27.73 11.77
C PRO A 243 -19.56 -27.98 12.72
N PHE A 244 -19.33 -27.16 13.74
CA PHE A 244 -18.11 -27.21 14.57
C PHE A 244 -18.19 -28.23 15.73
N ASN A 245 -19.01 -29.27 15.55
CA ASN A 245 -19.22 -30.38 16.44
C ASN A 245 -19.62 -31.64 15.66
N GLY A 246 -19.34 -32.82 16.21
CA GLY A 246 -19.56 -34.10 15.54
C GLY A 246 -18.30 -34.69 14.87
N PRO A 247 -18.32 -35.99 14.53
CA PRO A 247 -17.13 -36.73 14.14
C PRO A 247 -16.49 -36.24 12.83
N GLU A 248 -17.30 -35.81 11.85
CA GLU A 248 -16.79 -35.28 10.58
C GLU A 248 -16.00 -33.97 10.77
N TRP A 249 -16.34 -33.18 11.81
CA TRP A 249 -15.56 -32.01 12.19
C TRP A 249 -14.27 -32.40 12.90
N ASP A 250 -14.34 -33.31 13.87
CA ASP A 250 -13.18 -33.70 14.67
C ASP A 250 -12.11 -34.39 13.81
N GLU A 251 -12.50 -35.26 12.86
CA GLU A 251 -11.61 -35.86 11.86
C GLU A 251 -10.91 -34.79 10.99
N PHE A 252 -11.70 -33.91 10.36
CA PHE A 252 -11.17 -32.82 9.53
C PHE A 252 -10.24 -31.89 10.32
N ALA A 253 -10.62 -31.54 11.55
CA ALA A 253 -9.85 -30.63 12.38
C ALA A 253 -8.54 -31.27 12.90
N VAL A 254 -8.50 -32.59 13.12
CA VAL A 254 -7.26 -33.34 13.40
C VAL A 254 -6.34 -33.37 12.18
N ALA A 255 -6.87 -33.58 10.97
CA ALA A 255 -6.09 -33.54 9.73
C ALA A 255 -5.43 -32.16 9.53
N VAL A 256 -6.23 -31.08 9.54
CA VAL A 256 -5.74 -29.69 9.41
C VAL A 256 -4.67 -29.32 10.44
N ARG A 257 -4.76 -29.82 11.68
CA ARG A 257 -3.76 -29.57 12.72
C ARG A 257 -2.48 -30.37 12.52
N SER A 258 -2.56 -31.61 12.06
CA SER A 258 -1.40 -32.46 11.79
C SER A 258 -0.48 -31.79 10.76
N ASP A 259 -1.05 -31.40 9.62
CA ASP A 259 -0.32 -30.71 8.56
C ASP A 259 0.12 -29.30 8.99
N ALA A 260 -0.68 -28.57 9.76
CA ALA A 260 -0.27 -27.25 10.27
C ALA A 260 0.94 -27.29 11.24
N VAL A 261 1.23 -28.43 11.85
CA VAL A 261 2.43 -28.65 12.69
C VAL A 261 3.59 -29.26 11.88
N GLY A 262 3.29 -30.14 10.91
CA GLY A 262 4.30 -30.81 10.08
C GLY A 262 4.79 -30.02 8.85
N ALA A 263 4.10 -28.94 8.47
CA ALA A 263 4.38 -28.20 7.24
C ALA A 263 5.72 -27.46 7.24
N THR A 264 6.73 -28.17 6.75
CA THR A 264 7.93 -27.55 6.17
C THR A 264 7.52 -26.75 4.94
N GLU A 265 7.99 -25.51 4.79
CA GLU A 265 7.72 -24.73 3.57
C GLU A 265 8.31 -25.46 2.35
N PRO A 266 7.59 -25.58 1.21
CA PRO A 266 8.06 -26.36 0.08
C PRO A 266 9.47 -25.95 -0.35
N LEU A 267 10.33 -26.94 -0.64
CA LEU A 267 11.75 -26.72 -0.92
C LEU A 267 12.00 -25.69 -2.04
N SER A 268 11.09 -25.61 -3.01
CA SER A 268 11.08 -24.58 -4.06
C SER A 268 10.98 -23.15 -3.51
N LEU A 269 10.16 -22.90 -2.48
CA LEU A 269 10.07 -21.59 -1.84
C LEU A 269 11.33 -21.26 -1.05
N LEU A 270 11.89 -22.23 -0.33
CA LEU A 270 13.14 -22.05 0.42
C LEU A 270 14.31 -21.72 -0.51
N VAL A 271 14.43 -22.43 -1.65
CA VAL A 271 15.42 -22.14 -2.69
C VAL A 271 15.16 -20.78 -3.34
N GLN A 272 13.91 -20.42 -3.64
CA GLN A 272 13.57 -19.12 -4.24
C GLN A 272 13.82 -17.94 -3.29
N CYS A 273 13.64 -18.13 -1.98
CA CYS A 273 13.95 -17.12 -0.96
C CYS A 273 15.46 -16.98 -0.71
N ALA A 274 16.25 -18.07 -0.84
CA ALA A 274 17.71 -18.04 -0.74
C ALA A 274 18.38 -17.46 -2.02
N LEU A 275 17.73 -17.57 -3.17
CA LEU A 275 18.27 -17.20 -4.48
C LEU A 275 18.84 -15.77 -4.58
N PRO A 276 18.21 -14.72 -4.00
CA PRO A 276 18.79 -13.37 -4.00
C PRO A 276 20.09 -13.25 -3.20
N GLU A 277 20.21 -13.90 -2.05
CA GLU A 277 21.45 -13.90 -1.25
C GLU A 277 22.55 -14.70 -1.96
N LEU A 278 22.20 -15.85 -2.54
CA LEU A 278 23.10 -16.64 -3.38
C LEU A 278 23.56 -15.86 -4.62
N SER A 279 22.69 -15.06 -5.27
CA SER A 279 23.07 -14.19 -6.39
C SER A 279 24.11 -13.17 -5.96
N GLY A 280 23.91 -12.48 -4.81
CA GLY A 280 24.88 -11.53 -4.27
C GLY A 280 26.24 -12.15 -3.97
N VAL A 281 26.27 -13.39 -3.45
CA VAL A 281 27.53 -14.14 -3.22
C VAL A 281 28.19 -14.55 -4.54
N LEU A 282 27.41 -15.01 -5.53
CA LEU A 282 27.92 -15.39 -6.86
C LEU A 282 28.43 -14.19 -7.66
N GLU A 283 27.76 -13.04 -7.58
CA GLU A 283 28.20 -11.76 -8.14
C GLU A 283 29.48 -11.28 -7.44
N SER A 284 29.52 -11.26 -6.11
CA SER A 284 30.71 -10.84 -5.34
C SER A 284 31.94 -11.73 -5.61
N THR A 285 31.76 -13.04 -5.72
CA THR A 285 32.85 -13.98 -6.02
C THR A 285 33.31 -13.87 -7.47
N ARG A 286 32.39 -13.65 -8.43
CA ARG A 286 32.73 -13.33 -9.82
C ARG A 286 33.54 -12.03 -9.92
N GLU A 287 33.12 -10.98 -9.23
CA GLU A 287 33.78 -9.67 -9.18
C GLU A 287 35.23 -9.82 -8.65
N ALA A 288 35.40 -10.54 -7.54
CA ALA A 288 36.71 -10.81 -6.95
C ALA A 288 37.65 -11.62 -7.87
N VAL A 289 37.11 -12.61 -8.60
CA VAL A 289 37.88 -13.39 -9.59
C VAL A 289 38.32 -12.52 -10.77
N LEU A 290 37.45 -11.64 -11.27
CA LEU A 290 37.78 -10.70 -12.35
C LEU A 290 38.86 -9.70 -11.93
N GLN A 291 38.74 -9.11 -10.73
CA GLN A 291 39.74 -8.18 -10.19
C GLN A 291 41.10 -8.87 -9.97
N ASN A 292 41.11 -10.11 -9.49
CA ASN A 292 42.35 -10.88 -9.34
C ASN A 292 42.99 -11.20 -10.70
N SER A 293 42.19 -11.56 -11.71
CA SER A 293 42.65 -11.79 -13.08
C SER A 293 43.26 -10.54 -13.71
N GLN A 294 42.60 -9.38 -13.60
CA GLN A 294 43.11 -8.08 -14.05
C GLN A 294 44.43 -7.71 -13.36
N ARG A 295 44.52 -7.92 -12.03
CA ARG A 295 45.75 -7.67 -11.27
C ARG A 295 46.91 -8.57 -11.70
N LEU A 296 46.63 -9.81 -12.10
CA LEU A 296 47.64 -10.73 -12.65
C LEU A 296 48.09 -10.30 -14.05
N ALA A 297 47.15 -9.88 -14.92
CA ALA A 297 47.47 -9.36 -16.25
C ALA A 297 48.40 -8.14 -16.19
N ILE A 298 48.01 -7.10 -15.45
CA ILE A 298 48.82 -5.87 -15.26
C ILE A 298 50.22 -6.20 -14.70
N ARG A 299 50.32 -7.18 -13.80
CA ARG A 299 51.61 -7.61 -13.24
C ARG A 299 52.48 -8.34 -14.26
N LEU A 300 51.89 -9.10 -15.18
CA LEU A 300 52.62 -9.77 -16.27
C LEU A 300 53.04 -8.77 -17.35
N GLU A 301 52.19 -7.81 -17.70
CA GLU A 301 52.51 -6.71 -18.62
C GLU A 301 53.72 -5.91 -18.10
N ALA A 302 53.69 -5.46 -16.85
CA ALA A 302 54.81 -4.76 -16.23
C ALA A 302 56.10 -5.61 -16.06
N GLN A 303 55.98 -6.95 -16.01
CA GLN A 303 57.15 -7.84 -16.07
C GLN A 303 57.74 -7.92 -17.48
N LEU A 304 56.90 -7.94 -18.52
CA LEU A 304 57.32 -7.96 -19.91
C LEU A 304 57.96 -6.63 -20.33
N GLU A 305 57.35 -5.50 -19.97
CA GLU A 305 57.93 -4.16 -20.17
C GLU A 305 59.31 -4.06 -19.51
N GLY A 306 59.44 -4.46 -18.23
CA GLY A 306 60.73 -4.42 -17.53
C GLY A 306 61.80 -5.37 -18.10
N ILE A 307 61.41 -6.48 -18.74
CA ILE A 307 62.33 -7.34 -19.51
C ILE A 307 62.75 -6.66 -20.82
N GLN A 308 61.81 -6.00 -21.50
CA GLN A 308 62.03 -5.33 -22.77
C GLN A 308 62.92 -4.09 -22.62
N ASP A 309 62.69 -3.25 -21.60
CA ASP A 309 63.59 -2.16 -21.18
C ASP A 309 65.00 -2.68 -20.85
N GLY A 310 65.10 -3.83 -20.17
CA GLY A 310 66.37 -4.47 -19.84
C GLY A 310 67.17 -4.92 -21.07
N LEU A 311 66.47 -5.46 -22.08
CA LEU A 311 67.06 -5.83 -23.37
C LEU A 311 67.49 -4.60 -24.18
N ASP A 312 66.67 -3.55 -24.22
CA ASP A 312 67.02 -2.30 -24.90
C ASP A 312 68.19 -1.57 -24.21
N ALA A 313 68.28 -1.62 -22.88
CA ALA A 313 69.42 -1.08 -22.14
C ALA A 313 70.74 -1.84 -22.42
N LEU A 314 70.66 -3.15 -22.66
CA LEU A 314 71.78 -3.97 -23.14
C LEU A 314 72.16 -3.62 -24.58
N LEU A 315 71.19 -3.57 -25.50
CA LEU A 315 71.41 -3.25 -26.92
C LEU A 315 71.95 -1.83 -27.14
N GLN A 316 71.54 -0.87 -26.30
CA GLN A 316 72.03 0.52 -26.33
C GLN A 316 73.36 0.70 -25.57
N GLY A 317 73.99 -0.37 -25.08
CA GLY A 317 75.29 -0.32 -24.39
C GLY A 317 75.28 0.41 -23.03
N LYS A 318 74.09 0.62 -22.43
CA LYS A 318 73.91 1.33 -21.16
C LYS A 318 74.15 0.45 -19.93
N VAL A 319 74.15 -0.87 -20.11
CA VAL A 319 74.46 -1.85 -19.07
C VAL A 319 75.92 -2.32 -19.23
N PRO A 320 76.82 -2.07 -18.26
CA PRO A 320 78.19 -2.58 -18.30
C PRO A 320 78.22 -4.10 -18.04
N VAL A 321 78.32 -4.90 -19.11
CA VAL A 321 78.44 -6.36 -19.04
C VAL A 321 79.81 -6.75 -18.49
N THR A 322 79.91 -6.79 -17.16
CA THR A 322 81.15 -7.12 -16.44
C THR A 322 81.38 -8.62 -16.49
N PHE A 323 82.17 -9.07 -17.48
CA PHE A 323 82.44 -10.48 -17.74
C PHE A 323 83.37 -11.10 -16.67
N THR A 324 82.81 -11.46 -15.52
CA THR A 324 83.51 -12.05 -14.37
C THR A 324 83.87 -13.51 -14.62
N GLY A 325 84.86 -13.74 -15.49
CA GLY A 325 85.37 -15.07 -15.84
C GLY A 325 85.98 -15.83 -14.65
N HIS A 326 85.16 -16.61 -13.95
CA HIS A 326 85.59 -17.46 -12.84
C HIS A 326 85.99 -18.85 -13.34
N PHE A 327 87.30 -19.09 -13.45
CA PHE A 327 87.85 -20.43 -13.59
C PHE A 327 87.90 -21.15 -12.23
N GLY A 328 86.90 -22.00 -11.98
CA GLY A 328 87.04 -23.19 -11.14
C GLY A 328 86.82 -23.06 -9.62
N ALA A 329 86.26 -24.15 -9.06
CA ALA A 329 86.12 -24.51 -7.65
C ALA A 329 85.16 -23.68 -6.75
N GLY A 330 84.03 -24.30 -6.40
CA GLY A 330 83.34 -24.09 -5.12
C GLY A 330 83.47 -25.34 -4.24
N PRO A 331 82.57 -25.60 -3.27
CA PRO A 331 81.52 -24.73 -2.74
C PRO A 331 81.66 -24.44 -1.23
N ALA A 332 80.94 -23.45 -0.71
CA ALA A 332 80.74 -23.27 0.73
C ALA A 332 79.31 -22.80 1.03
N VAL A 333 78.65 -23.47 1.99
CA VAL A 333 77.30 -23.10 2.47
C VAL A 333 77.40 -21.99 3.50
N SER A 334 76.48 -21.02 3.46
CA SER A 334 76.26 -20.07 4.55
C SER A 334 74.79 -20.09 4.98
N LEU A 335 74.52 -19.77 6.25
CA LEU A 335 73.27 -20.08 6.95
C LEU A 335 72.58 -18.82 7.51
N ALA A 336 71.27 -18.93 7.72
CA ALA A 336 70.45 -18.08 8.60
C ALA A 336 70.26 -16.59 8.20
N PRO A 337 69.36 -15.84 8.89
CA PRO A 337 67.99 -16.21 9.25
C PRO A 337 66.95 -15.16 8.80
N ALA A 338 65.65 -15.47 8.96
CA ALA A 338 64.56 -14.51 8.78
C ALA A 338 64.37 -13.59 10.00
N PRO A 339 63.88 -12.35 9.79
CA PRO A 339 62.98 -11.75 10.76
C PRO A 339 61.79 -10.96 10.17
N ALA A 340 60.78 -10.74 11.01
CA ALA A 340 59.70 -9.76 10.96
C ALA A 340 59.32 -9.43 12.43
N PRO A 341 58.27 -8.65 12.79
CA PRO A 341 57.46 -7.70 12.01
C PRO A 341 57.33 -6.29 12.67
N SER A 342 56.77 -5.30 11.95
CA SER A 342 56.20 -4.02 12.46
C SER A 342 55.53 -3.25 11.29
N THR A 343 54.49 -2.42 11.43
CA THR A 343 53.59 -2.07 12.56
C THR A 343 52.22 -1.60 12.00
N ALA A 344 51.20 -1.39 12.86
CA ALA A 344 49.90 -0.78 12.49
C ALA A 344 49.86 0.74 12.76
N PRO A 345 48.83 1.47 12.26
CA PRO A 345 47.67 1.64 13.14
C PRO A 345 46.27 1.48 12.49
N THR A 346 45.33 1.16 13.37
CA THR A 346 43.86 1.08 13.29
C THR A 346 43.11 1.94 12.27
N LEU A 347 42.14 1.34 11.56
CA LEU A 347 40.88 1.99 11.19
C LEU A 347 39.67 1.06 11.46
N ASN A 348 38.50 1.68 11.64
CA ASN A 348 37.28 1.04 12.14
C ASN A 348 36.32 0.58 11.03
N PHE A 349 35.38 -0.28 11.43
CA PHE A 349 34.13 -0.65 10.75
C PHE A 349 33.56 0.43 9.79
N ASN A 350 33.37 0.08 8.50
CA ASN A 350 32.02 -0.28 8.00
C ASN A 350 32.00 -0.70 6.52
N THR A 351 30.95 -1.47 6.18
CA THR A 351 30.60 -1.99 4.86
C THR A 351 30.51 -0.91 3.76
N ALA A 352 31.10 -1.17 2.59
CA ALA A 352 30.93 -0.34 1.39
C ALA A 352 29.59 -0.64 0.67
N PRO A 353 28.98 0.33 -0.05
CA PRO A 353 27.57 0.22 -0.46
C PRO A 353 27.33 -0.44 -1.84
N ALA A 354 26.05 -0.66 -2.13
CA ALA A 354 25.49 -1.01 -3.43
C ALA A 354 25.74 0.10 -4.51
N PRO A 355 25.47 -0.14 -5.81
CA PRO A 355 26.20 0.51 -6.91
C PRO A 355 25.95 2.02 -7.06
N ALA A 356 26.97 2.69 -7.60
CA ALA A 356 26.99 4.14 -7.79
C ALA A 356 26.04 4.63 -8.91
N PRO A 357 25.33 5.75 -8.70
CA PRO A 357 24.70 6.51 -9.79
C PRO A 357 25.74 7.14 -10.74
N GLU A 358 25.25 7.71 -11.85
CA GLU A 358 26.06 8.53 -12.77
C GLU A 358 26.92 9.59 -12.04
N PRO A 359 28.15 9.86 -12.53
CA PRO A 359 29.08 10.74 -11.82
C PRO A 359 28.53 12.16 -11.64
N PRO A 360 28.64 12.75 -10.43
CA PRO A 360 28.16 14.10 -10.18
C PRO A 360 28.98 15.13 -10.93
N VAL A 361 28.31 16.17 -11.43
CA VAL A 361 28.96 17.30 -12.10
C VAL A 361 29.88 18.02 -11.10
N PRO A 362 31.14 18.37 -11.45
CA PRO A 362 32.05 19.06 -10.55
C PRO A 362 31.44 20.33 -9.93
N GLY A 363 31.62 20.52 -8.63
CA GLY A 363 31.10 21.67 -7.88
C GLY A 363 29.63 21.57 -7.41
N MET A 364 28.94 20.46 -7.66
CA MET A 364 27.55 20.27 -7.25
C MET A 364 27.41 20.00 -5.73
N PRO A 365 26.64 20.81 -4.96
CA PRO A 365 26.48 20.62 -3.51
C PRO A 365 25.59 19.42 -3.18
N VAL A 366 26.01 18.58 -2.23
CA VAL A 366 25.31 17.36 -1.81
C VAL A 366 24.19 17.67 -0.80
N VAL A 367 23.11 18.28 -1.29
CA VAL A 367 21.92 18.62 -0.47
C VAL A 367 21.06 17.37 -0.25
N ALA A 368 21.38 16.57 0.78
CA ALA A 368 20.64 15.34 1.09
C ALA A 368 19.19 15.60 1.58
N ALA A 369 18.96 16.72 2.26
CA ALA A 369 17.64 17.19 2.71
C ALA A 369 17.67 18.71 2.93
N LEU A 370 16.51 19.37 2.81
CA LEU A 370 16.36 20.77 3.22
C LEU A 370 16.20 20.88 4.75
N ALA A 371 16.47 22.06 5.30
CA ALA A 371 16.58 22.27 6.75
C ALA A 371 15.24 22.12 7.49
N LYS A 372 15.29 21.95 8.82
CA LYS A 372 14.09 21.88 9.67
C LYS A 372 13.62 23.29 10.04
N VAL A 373 12.73 23.84 9.22
CA VAL A 373 12.11 25.17 9.36
C VAL A 373 10.68 25.08 9.92
N PHE A 374 10.23 26.10 10.66
CA PHE A 374 8.98 26.05 11.42
C PHE A 374 8.04 27.26 11.20
N THR A 375 8.59 28.46 10.94
CA THR A 375 7.84 29.69 10.61
C THR A 375 7.81 29.95 9.10
N VAL A 376 6.98 30.88 8.63
CA VAL A 376 7.04 31.34 7.23
C VAL A 376 8.33 32.13 6.96
N ARG A 377 8.86 32.88 7.94
CA ARG A 377 10.12 33.63 7.82
C ARG A 377 11.31 32.69 7.59
N ASP A 378 11.37 31.56 8.29
CA ASP A 378 12.40 30.52 8.08
C ASP A 378 12.35 29.94 6.66
N VAL A 379 11.14 29.72 6.13
CA VAL A 379 10.92 29.19 4.78
C VAL A 379 11.33 30.20 3.72
N TRP A 380 11.13 31.50 3.95
CA TRP A 380 11.61 32.56 3.05
C TRP A 380 13.13 32.69 3.10
N LYS A 381 13.72 32.70 4.31
CA LYS A 381 15.18 32.73 4.50
C LYS A 381 15.90 31.59 3.78
N GLU A 382 15.35 30.38 3.82
CA GLU A 382 15.87 29.22 3.08
C GLU A 382 15.87 29.43 1.55
N TRP A 383 14.92 30.21 1.00
CA TRP A 383 14.84 30.51 -0.43
C TRP A 383 15.93 31.49 -0.87
N GLU A 384 16.15 32.57 -0.11
CA GLU A 384 16.95 33.72 -0.55
C GLU A 384 18.36 33.79 0.05
N GLU A 385 18.51 33.51 1.34
CA GLU A 385 19.81 33.54 2.04
C GLU A 385 20.44 32.14 2.18
N GLY A 386 19.60 31.11 2.23
CA GLY A 386 19.98 29.78 2.70
C GLY A 386 19.92 29.67 4.23
N ILE A 387 20.18 28.47 4.75
CA ILE A 387 20.03 28.17 6.19
C ILE A 387 20.85 26.95 6.59
N ALA A 388 21.36 26.93 7.83
CA ALA A 388 22.15 25.83 8.39
C ALA A 388 23.33 25.37 7.50
N GLY A 389 24.03 26.33 6.89
CA GLY A 389 25.17 26.09 6.00
C GLY A 389 24.81 25.56 4.60
N GLN A 390 23.51 25.43 4.26
CA GLN A 390 23.07 25.16 2.90
C GLN A 390 22.95 26.47 2.10
N PRO A 391 23.34 26.50 0.81
CA PRO A 391 23.08 27.64 -0.07
C PRO A 391 21.59 27.97 -0.20
N ALA A 392 21.29 29.22 -0.58
CA ALA A 392 19.95 29.67 -0.92
C ALA A 392 19.29 28.77 -1.97
N VAL A 393 18.06 28.30 -1.71
CA VAL A 393 17.38 27.35 -2.60
C VAL A 393 17.08 27.97 -3.97
N ARG A 394 16.96 29.30 -4.06
CA ARG A 394 16.93 30.03 -5.33
C ARG A 394 18.17 29.76 -6.19
N VAL A 395 19.37 29.94 -5.62
CA VAL A 395 20.65 29.71 -6.32
C VAL A 395 20.80 28.23 -6.71
N LEU A 396 20.35 27.31 -5.84
CA LEU A 396 20.31 25.88 -6.17
C LEU A 396 19.46 25.60 -7.42
N GLU A 397 18.27 26.20 -7.51
CA GLU A 397 17.35 26.06 -8.65
C GLU A 397 17.89 26.72 -9.92
N GLU A 398 18.45 27.93 -9.82
CA GLU A 398 19.01 28.68 -10.95
C GLU A 398 20.25 28.00 -11.54
N THR A 399 21.11 27.39 -10.72
CA THR A 399 22.40 26.83 -11.15
C THR A 399 22.34 25.35 -11.54
N TRP A 400 21.54 24.52 -10.85
CA TRP A 400 21.46 23.06 -11.11
C TRP A 400 20.06 22.56 -11.48
N GLY A 401 19.04 23.43 -11.55
CA GLY A 401 17.69 23.06 -11.95
C GLY A 401 17.12 21.93 -11.09
N SER A 402 16.65 20.85 -11.71
CA SER A 402 16.14 19.68 -10.98
C SER A 402 17.24 18.78 -10.37
N ARG A 403 18.51 18.94 -10.77
CA ARG A 403 19.57 17.95 -10.48
C ARG A 403 19.99 17.93 -9.01
N TRP A 404 19.99 19.09 -8.32
CA TRP A 404 20.39 19.18 -6.91
C TRP A 404 19.48 18.44 -5.91
N ARG A 405 18.31 17.97 -6.36
CA ARG A 405 17.32 17.22 -5.56
C ARG A 405 17.08 15.80 -6.14
N PRO A 406 18.07 14.90 -6.18
CA PRO A 406 17.89 13.58 -6.78
C PRO A 406 16.88 12.72 -6.00
N GLY A 407 16.95 12.76 -4.66
CA GLY A 407 16.14 11.93 -3.77
C GLY A 407 14.66 12.31 -3.73
N ASN A 408 13.77 11.31 -3.69
CA ASN A 408 12.31 11.53 -3.59
C ASN A 408 11.93 12.35 -2.33
N GLY A 409 12.61 12.14 -1.21
CA GLY A 409 12.37 12.88 0.03
C GLY A 409 12.56 14.39 -0.13
N ILE A 410 13.68 14.82 -0.70
CA ILE A 410 13.97 16.24 -0.94
C ILE A 410 13.08 16.84 -2.05
N ARG A 411 12.72 16.07 -3.08
CA ARG A 411 11.71 16.47 -4.09
C ARG A 411 10.35 16.75 -3.46
N VAL A 412 9.91 15.92 -2.50
CA VAL A 412 8.65 16.14 -1.75
C VAL A 412 8.74 17.33 -0.79
N GLN A 413 9.91 17.63 -0.21
CA GLN A 413 10.13 18.83 0.59
C GLN A 413 10.05 20.10 -0.27
N PHE A 414 10.80 20.14 -1.37
CA PHE A 414 10.80 21.23 -2.36
C PHE A 414 9.39 21.54 -2.88
N CYS A 415 8.66 20.53 -3.38
CA CYS A 415 7.29 20.69 -3.89
C CYS A 415 6.26 21.10 -2.82
N ARG A 416 6.62 21.07 -1.53
CA ARG A 416 5.80 21.66 -0.45
C ARG A 416 6.17 23.12 -0.19
N ARG A 417 7.47 23.42 -0.04
CA ARG A 417 7.95 24.78 0.27
C ARG A 417 7.77 25.75 -0.88
N LYS A 418 7.89 25.28 -2.13
CA LYS A 418 7.56 26.06 -3.32
C LYS A 418 6.15 26.68 -3.30
N VAL A 419 5.17 26.04 -2.65
CA VAL A 419 3.82 26.62 -2.51
C VAL A 419 3.79 27.88 -1.65
N ILE A 420 4.75 28.03 -0.72
CA ILE A 420 4.93 29.22 0.11
C ILE A 420 5.80 30.24 -0.65
N TRP A 421 6.88 29.82 -1.30
CA TRP A 421 7.73 30.69 -2.13
C TRP A 421 6.95 31.33 -3.28
N ASP A 422 6.20 30.54 -4.06
CA ASP A 422 5.31 31.00 -5.14
C ASP A 422 4.19 31.93 -4.64
N GLU A 423 3.89 31.94 -3.34
CA GLU A 423 2.84 32.78 -2.74
C GLU A 423 3.42 34.09 -2.19
N LEU A 424 4.63 34.06 -1.63
CA LEU A 424 5.38 35.25 -1.24
C LEU A 424 5.81 36.05 -2.46
N LEU A 425 6.39 35.39 -3.48
CA LEU A 425 6.74 36.01 -4.77
C LEU A 425 5.53 36.64 -5.47
N ALA A 426 4.35 36.02 -5.39
CA ALA A 426 3.13 36.60 -5.94
C ALA A 426 2.63 37.83 -5.16
N ARG A 427 2.95 37.94 -3.86
CA ARG A 427 2.58 39.07 -3.00
C ARG A 427 3.53 40.24 -3.14
N THR A 428 4.85 39.99 -3.22
CA THR A 428 5.84 41.03 -3.51
C THR A 428 5.67 41.57 -4.92
N ALA A 429 5.40 40.71 -5.91
CA ALA A 429 4.99 41.13 -7.26
C ALA A 429 3.67 41.91 -7.31
N SER A 430 2.82 41.83 -6.27
CA SER A 430 1.62 42.67 -6.12
C SER A 430 1.86 43.99 -5.36
N GLY A 431 3.12 44.33 -5.08
CA GLY A 431 3.52 45.60 -4.47
C GLY A 431 3.56 45.63 -2.94
N LYS A 432 3.51 44.47 -2.26
CA LYS A 432 3.67 44.38 -0.79
C LYS A 432 5.14 44.22 -0.40
N SER A 433 5.52 44.70 0.78
CA SER A 433 6.83 44.37 1.36
C SER A 433 6.94 42.89 1.73
N GLU A 434 8.17 42.38 1.85
CA GLU A 434 8.43 41.00 2.27
C GLU A 434 7.99 40.75 3.72
N GLU A 435 8.21 41.72 4.60
CA GLU A 435 7.71 41.77 5.98
C GLU A 435 6.18 41.58 6.02
N GLU A 436 5.42 42.36 5.23
CA GLU A 436 3.97 42.24 5.14
C GLU A 436 3.54 40.89 4.55
N ALA A 437 4.17 40.45 3.47
CA ALA A 437 3.84 39.19 2.80
C ALA A 437 4.05 37.98 3.72
N VAL A 438 5.15 37.98 4.49
CA VAL A 438 5.43 36.96 5.50
C VAL A 438 4.47 37.08 6.69
N ALA A 439 4.21 38.29 7.20
CA ALA A 439 3.30 38.52 8.32
C ALA A 439 1.86 38.09 7.99
N GLU A 440 1.36 38.37 6.78
CA GLU A 440 0.06 37.88 6.33
C GLU A 440 -0.01 36.36 6.25
N LEU A 441 1.03 35.70 5.73
CA LEU A 441 1.05 34.23 5.67
C LEU A 441 1.20 33.58 7.06
N GLU A 442 1.91 34.22 7.97
CA GLU A 442 2.06 33.79 9.36
C GLU A 442 0.76 34.02 10.17
N LEU A 443 0.03 35.10 9.90
CA LEU A 443 -1.32 35.34 10.42
C LEU A 443 -2.32 34.31 9.87
N LEU A 444 -2.28 34.02 8.56
CA LEU A 444 -3.07 32.98 7.91
C LEU A 444 -2.71 31.57 8.37
N ARG A 445 -1.47 31.35 8.85
CA ARG A 445 -1.05 30.11 9.52
C ARG A 445 -1.73 29.96 10.87
N ALA A 446 -2.04 31.06 11.57
CA ALA A 446 -2.74 31.08 12.86
C ALA A 446 -2.17 30.06 13.88
N GLY A 447 -0.82 29.98 13.97
CA GLY A 447 -0.09 29.03 14.82
C GLY A 447 -0.07 27.57 14.35
N GLN A 448 -0.79 27.21 13.29
CA GLN A 448 -0.94 25.83 12.79
C GLN A 448 0.30 25.37 11.98
N SER A 449 0.48 24.07 11.75
CA SER A 449 1.67 23.59 11.03
C SER A 449 1.77 24.12 9.59
N LEU A 450 2.98 24.37 9.08
CA LEU A 450 3.23 24.83 7.70
C LEU A 450 2.54 23.96 6.62
N ASN A 451 2.40 22.65 6.83
CA ASN A 451 1.66 21.78 5.90
C ASN A 451 0.17 22.19 5.78
N ARG A 452 -0.45 22.70 6.85
CA ARG A 452 -1.84 23.17 6.84
C ARG A 452 -1.99 24.54 6.17
N LEU A 453 -0.99 25.42 6.30
CA LEU A 453 -0.90 26.65 5.50
C LEU A 453 -0.82 26.30 3.99
N ILE A 454 0.03 25.35 3.61
CA ILE A 454 0.16 24.87 2.22
C ILE A 454 -1.16 24.32 1.67
N ASP A 455 -1.91 23.54 2.46
CA ASP A 455 -3.21 22.99 2.06
C ASP A 455 -4.31 24.07 1.99
N GLU A 456 -4.24 25.12 2.82
CA GLU A 456 -5.12 26.29 2.77
C GLU A 456 -4.84 27.16 1.52
N LEU A 457 -3.57 27.46 1.23
CA LEU A 457 -3.17 28.18 0.01
C LEU A 457 -3.61 27.45 -1.27
N LYS A 458 -3.45 26.13 -1.31
CA LYS A 458 -3.96 25.29 -2.41
C LYS A 458 -5.48 25.34 -2.55
N GLN A 459 -6.23 25.45 -1.45
CA GLN A 459 -7.68 25.64 -1.50
C GLN A 459 -8.07 27.04 -2.00
N ARG A 460 -7.36 28.09 -1.58
CA ARG A 460 -7.60 29.46 -2.04
C ARG A 460 -7.36 29.63 -3.54
N ARG A 461 -6.24 29.13 -4.06
CA ARG A 461 -5.94 29.14 -5.51
C ARG A 461 -7.03 28.42 -6.32
N ARG A 462 -7.55 27.27 -5.83
CA ARG A 462 -8.69 26.56 -6.46
C ARG A 462 -10.00 27.36 -6.43
N ARG A 463 -10.30 28.07 -5.34
CA ARG A 463 -11.51 28.91 -5.25
C ARG A 463 -11.45 30.09 -6.23
N GLY A 464 -10.30 30.77 -6.33
CA GLY A 464 -10.09 31.85 -7.31
C GLY A 464 -10.22 31.37 -8.77
N GLN A 465 -9.62 30.23 -9.12
CA GLN A 465 -9.76 29.63 -10.46
C GLN A 465 -11.19 29.23 -10.83
N GLY A 466 -12.06 28.96 -9.84
CA GLY A 466 -13.49 28.71 -10.09
C GLY A 466 -14.28 29.96 -10.48
N GLN A 467 -13.79 31.15 -10.10
CA GLN A 467 -14.50 32.41 -10.30
C GLN A 467 -14.21 33.06 -11.67
N GLY A 468 -13.00 32.84 -12.20
CA GLY A 468 -12.58 33.33 -13.53
C GLY A 468 -13.13 32.56 -14.73
N ARG A 469 -14.18 31.73 -14.57
CA ARG A 469 -14.77 30.90 -15.65
C ARG A 469 -16.27 31.11 -15.86
N ILE A 470 -16.80 32.27 -15.47
CA ILE A 470 -18.12 32.72 -15.91
C ILE A 470 -18.03 33.05 -17.40
N ARG A 471 -18.84 32.37 -18.21
CA ARG A 471 -18.76 32.40 -19.68
C ARG A 471 -19.56 33.58 -20.22
N VAL A 472 -18.88 34.55 -20.84
CA VAL A 472 -19.55 35.59 -21.65
C VAL A 472 -20.29 34.89 -22.78
N GLN A 473 -21.63 35.02 -22.82
CA GLN A 473 -22.43 34.61 -23.97
C GLN A 473 -22.57 35.82 -24.90
N VAL A 474 -21.87 35.75 -26.03
CA VAL A 474 -22.16 36.61 -27.19
C VAL A 474 -23.44 36.09 -27.82
N GLY A 475 -24.43 36.96 -27.99
CA GLY A 475 -25.68 36.65 -28.69
C GLY A 475 -25.62 37.04 -30.17
N THR A 476 -26.41 36.35 -30.98
CA THR A 476 -26.78 36.74 -32.35
C THR A 476 -28.31 36.59 -32.53
N PRO A 477 -28.96 37.31 -33.45
CA PRO A 477 -30.36 37.74 -33.29
C PRO A 477 -31.32 37.19 -34.39
N VAL A 478 -32.44 37.90 -34.62
CA VAL A 478 -33.46 37.76 -35.71
C VAL A 478 -34.68 36.85 -35.36
N PRO A 479 -35.95 37.29 -35.57
CA PRO A 479 -36.51 38.66 -35.60
C PRO A 479 -37.79 38.85 -34.73
N ASP A 480 -38.27 40.09 -34.63
CA ASP A 480 -39.53 40.56 -34.00
C ASP A 480 -40.75 40.27 -34.92
N ASP A 481 -42.06 40.40 -34.58
CA ASP A 481 -42.86 40.88 -33.41
C ASP A 481 -44.23 40.08 -33.48
N PRO A 482 -45.49 40.52 -33.21
CA PRO A 482 -46.07 41.63 -32.41
C PRO A 482 -47.27 41.29 -31.48
N GLY A 483 -47.59 42.23 -30.58
CA GLY A 483 -48.98 42.52 -30.14
C GLY A 483 -49.41 42.12 -28.70
N PRO A 484 -50.41 42.79 -28.07
CA PRO A 484 -50.40 42.93 -26.59
C PRO A 484 -51.69 42.63 -25.78
N GLY A 485 -51.50 42.07 -24.57
CA GLY A 485 -52.36 42.20 -23.37
C GLY A 485 -53.56 41.23 -23.23
N PRO A 486 -54.35 41.26 -22.11
CA PRO A 486 -54.13 41.91 -20.81
C PRO A 486 -54.21 40.93 -19.59
N ARG A 487 -54.18 41.44 -18.35
CA ARG A 487 -54.38 40.67 -17.07
C ARG A 487 -55.88 40.53 -16.70
N PRO A 488 -56.30 39.62 -15.78
CA PRO A 488 -56.47 40.06 -14.37
C PRO A 488 -56.37 39.01 -13.20
N THR A 489 -56.03 39.53 -12.00
CA THR A 489 -56.47 39.18 -10.62
C THR A 489 -56.53 37.76 -10.01
N ARG A 490 -55.64 37.56 -9.01
CA ARG A 490 -55.91 37.48 -7.53
C ARG A 490 -56.71 36.29 -6.93
N GLY A 491 -56.09 35.60 -5.95
CA GLY A 491 -56.73 34.69 -4.98
C GLY A 491 -55.99 34.62 -3.63
N GLN A 492 -56.69 34.26 -2.55
CA GLN A 492 -56.16 34.10 -1.16
C GLN A 492 -55.97 32.59 -0.83
N GLY A 493 -55.21 32.15 0.18
CA GLY A 493 -54.36 32.84 1.16
C GLY A 493 -53.99 31.95 2.39
N HIS A 494 -53.51 32.60 3.46
CA HIS A 494 -53.36 32.11 4.86
C HIS A 494 -52.20 31.17 5.28
N ARG A 495 -51.89 31.24 6.59
CA ARG A 495 -50.79 30.59 7.33
C ARG A 495 -51.33 29.83 8.56
N GLY A 496 -50.70 28.71 8.91
CA GLY A 496 -50.71 28.11 10.26
C GLY A 496 -49.56 27.09 10.34
N ARG A 497 -48.44 27.33 11.04
CA ARG A 497 -48.17 27.60 12.47
C ARG A 497 -48.33 26.32 13.32
N TRP A 498 -47.19 25.82 13.80
CA TRP A 498 -47.04 24.59 14.57
C TRP A 498 -47.53 24.72 16.02
N ALA A 499 -48.00 23.62 16.61
CA ALA A 499 -48.21 23.46 18.04
C ALA A 499 -47.55 22.15 18.53
N ARG A 500 -46.87 22.20 19.68
CA ARG A 500 -46.40 21.01 20.40
C ARG A 500 -47.41 20.63 21.47
N LEU A 501 -47.70 19.34 21.62
CA LEU A 501 -48.24 18.77 22.86
C LEU A 501 -47.64 17.37 23.07
N GLY A 502 -47.49 16.98 24.34
CA GLY A 502 -47.01 15.66 24.70
C GLY A 502 -47.17 15.37 26.20
N ARG A 503 -47.59 14.15 26.52
CA ARG A 503 -47.65 13.50 27.85
C ARG A 503 -47.67 11.98 27.56
N ARG A 504 -46.69 11.22 28.04
CA ARG A 504 -46.56 10.60 29.38
C ARG A 504 -47.38 9.31 29.56
N ARG A 505 -46.65 8.19 29.68
CA ARG A 505 -46.89 6.95 30.45
C ARG A 505 -48.32 6.67 30.97
N THR A 506 -48.81 5.47 30.62
CA THR A 506 -49.36 4.49 31.58
C THR A 506 -49.18 3.07 31.04
N ALA A 507 -48.95 2.11 31.94
CA ALA A 507 -49.27 0.68 31.79
C ALA A 507 -50.40 0.38 32.80
N PRO A 508 -51.14 -0.77 32.78
CA PRO A 508 -50.52 -2.07 33.06
C PRO A 508 -51.21 -3.35 32.51
N ARG A 509 -50.55 -4.49 32.84
CA ARG A 509 -51.10 -5.82 33.19
C ARG A 509 -51.50 -6.83 32.10
N ARG A 510 -51.34 -8.09 32.53
CA ARG A 510 -51.67 -9.38 31.89
C ARG A 510 -53.18 -9.58 31.80
N GLN A 511 -53.62 -10.38 30.84
CA GLN A 511 -53.91 -11.79 31.14
C GLN A 511 -52.99 -12.68 30.30
#